data_AF-A0A1C5L2I5-F1
#
_entry.id   AF-A0A1C5L2I5-F1
#
_cell.length_a   1.000
_cell.length_b   1.000
_cell.length_c   1.000
_cell.angle_alpha   90.00
_cell.angle_beta   90.00
_cell.angle_gamma   90.00
#
_symmetry.space_group_name_H-M   'P 1'
#
loop_
_entity.id
_entity.type
_entity.pdbx_description
1 polymer ?
#
loop_
_entity_poly.entity_id
_entity_poly.type
_entity_poly.pdbx_seq_one_letter_code
_entity_poly.pdbx_strand_id
1 'polypeptide(L)'
;MENITVGRKKRINKKESWEKVNGNKRNSKKLNILLAIICILLIGVLGSIFMMSRESEKAEAHRLEKLAGSEQKGIEDYEAVKEHASQLEKEDGAADDSSKSSDSVDAKSDADSADSSDKADDKKANAATDSDTTESADSTDSTDETAADTADTKKEISGIVCWGDDLINGEESNTYSYMAVLQKLLTENGYSNLTVINKTLQGGGTLSMMKMAGVSDDTIQGYITKHQQAANGAQLNVTETGIRDLTEEETTRNDLDCIPVIFMGYYGGWNHDPAELAEQQENILNTFQDKEEFLVVGTRPMDGTVTSDALDQVLSQKWGEHYISLASVTPQPASTKEAQQAMAEAILQKLEELNYISKN
;
A
#
# COMPACT_ATOMS: atom_id res chain seq x y z
N MET A 1 -98.34 15.01 -5.85
CA MET A 1 -98.66 16.30 -6.50
C MET A 1 -97.49 16.67 -7.37
N GLU A 2 -97.74 17.07 -8.61
CA GLU A 2 -96.72 17.69 -9.47
C GLU A 2 -96.48 19.14 -9.01
N ASN A 3 -95.33 19.71 -9.37
CA ASN A 3 -95.27 21.03 -10.00
C ASN A 3 -93.90 21.31 -10.62
N ILE A 4 -93.86 22.27 -11.54
CA ILE A 4 -92.82 22.41 -12.59
C ILE A 4 -92.08 23.75 -12.45
N THR A 5 -90.88 23.87 -13.06
CA THR A 5 -90.12 25.12 -13.35
C THR A 5 -89.51 25.88 -12.13
N VAL A 6 -88.43 26.69 -12.25
CA VAL A 6 -87.56 27.10 -13.38
C VAL A 6 -86.08 27.00 -12.95
N GLY A 7 -85.16 26.57 -13.85
CA GLY A 7 -83.70 26.69 -13.65
C GLY A 7 -83.00 27.47 -14.78
N ARG A 8 -82.96 28.81 -14.72
CA ARG A 8 -82.36 29.64 -15.78
C ARG A 8 -80.86 29.87 -15.56
N LYS A 9 -80.02 29.40 -16.50
CA LYS A 9 -78.55 29.49 -16.49
C LYS A 9 -78.02 30.92 -16.24
N LYS A 10 -77.06 31.07 -15.33
CA LYS A 10 -76.09 32.19 -15.31
C LYS A 10 -74.73 31.66 -15.79
N ARG A 11 -74.15 32.27 -16.84
CA ARG A 11 -72.76 32.00 -17.24
C ARG A 11 -71.82 32.75 -16.29
N ILE A 12 -70.86 32.06 -15.69
CA ILE A 12 -69.74 32.68 -14.97
C ILE A 12 -68.53 32.76 -15.93
N ASN A 13 -67.75 33.83 -15.82
CA ASN A 13 -66.79 34.22 -16.86
C ASN A 13 -65.42 33.54 -16.66
N LYS A 14 -64.87 32.90 -17.70
CA LYS A 14 -63.58 32.17 -17.65
C LYS A 14 -62.33 33.07 -17.46
N LYS A 15 -62.50 34.38 -17.25
CA LYS A 15 -61.38 35.36 -17.23
C LYS A 15 -60.70 35.55 -15.87
N GLU A 16 -61.37 35.31 -14.74
CA GLU A 16 -60.83 35.67 -13.41
C GLU A 16 -59.84 34.63 -12.84
N SER A 17 -59.64 33.50 -13.52
CA SER A 17 -58.83 32.37 -13.02
C SER A 17 -57.34 32.42 -13.40
N TRP A 18 -56.89 33.38 -14.23
CA TRP A 18 -55.54 33.33 -14.85
C TRP A 18 -54.56 34.40 -14.33
N GLU A 19 -54.99 35.38 -13.53
CA GLU A 19 -54.12 36.47 -13.04
C GLU A 19 -53.50 36.23 -11.64
N LYS A 20 -53.66 35.05 -11.05
CA LYS A 20 -53.12 34.71 -9.72
C LYS A 20 -51.91 33.75 -9.71
N VAL A 21 -51.23 33.55 -10.84
CA VAL A 21 -49.99 32.74 -10.92
C VAL A 21 -48.85 33.48 -11.64
N ASN A 22 -48.45 34.65 -11.13
CA ASN A 22 -47.17 35.29 -11.54
C ASN A 22 -46.53 36.19 -10.46
N GLY A 23 -46.73 35.84 -9.18
CA GLY A 23 -46.50 36.73 -8.04
C GLY A 23 -45.08 36.78 -7.42
N ASN A 24 -44.06 36.10 -7.95
CA ASN A 24 -42.73 36.09 -7.27
C ASN A 24 -41.46 36.06 -8.17
N LYS A 25 -41.59 36.29 -9.48
CA LYS A 25 -40.47 36.16 -10.47
C LYS A 25 -39.32 37.15 -10.29
N ARG A 26 -39.45 38.12 -9.36
CA ARG A 26 -38.41 39.12 -9.01
C ARG A 26 -37.50 38.65 -7.86
N ASN A 27 -38.01 37.79 -6.97
CA ASN A 27 -37.26 37.33 -5.81
C ASN A 27 -36.48 36.04 -6.09
N SER A 28 -36.99 35.14 -6.94
CA SER A 28 -36.19 33.99 -7.41
C SER A 28 -34.95 34.43 -8.19
N LYS A 29 -35.04 35.48 -9.03
CA LYS A 29 -33.85 36.06 -9.68
C LYS A 29 -32.82 36.58 -8.66
N LYS A 30 -33.26 37.27 -7.60
CA LYS A 30 -32.35 37.73 -6.53
C LYS A 30 -31.74 36.57 -5.75
N LEU A 31 -32.54 35.54 -5.45
CA LEU A 31 -32.07 34.36 -4.71
C LEU A 31 -31.08 33.54 -5.53
N ASN A 32 -31.30 33.36 -6.84
CA ASN A 32 -30.36 32.68 -7.73
C ASN A 32 -29.05 33.49 -7.91
N ILE A 33 -29.11 34.82 -7.93
CA ILE A 33 -27.91 35.69 -7.95
C ILE A 33 -27.15 35.58 -6.62
N LEU A 34 -27.86 35.60 -5.48
CA LEU A 34 -27.27 35.41 -4.16
C LEU A 34 -26.62 34.04 -4.02
N LEU A 35 -27.29 32.97 -4.49
CA LEU A 35 -26.75 31.62 -4.52
C LEU A 35 -25.50 31.53 -5.40
N ALA A 36 -25.50 32.15 -6.59
CA ALA A 36 -24.32 32.18 -7.46
C ALA A 36 -23.12 32.90 -6.79
N ILE A 37 -23.36 33.99 -6.06
CA ILE A 37 -22.33 34.68 -5.26
C ILE A 37 -21.81 33.77 -4.14
N ILE A 38 -22.69 33.06 -3.43
CA ILE A 38 -22.31 32.08 -2.40
C ILE A 38 -21.49 30.94 -3.00
N CYS A 39 -21.87 30.39 -4.17
CA CYS A 39 -21.10 29.36 -4.86
C CYS A 39 -19.69 29.85 -5.26
N ILE A 40 -19.56 31.09 -5.76
CA ILE A 40 -18.26 31.67 -6.09
C ILE A 40 -17.39 31.84 -4.83
N LEU A 41 -17.98 32.28 -3.72
CA LEU A 41 -17.27 32.38 -2.43
C LEU A 41 -16.84 31.02 -1.89
N LEU A 42 -17.70 29.99 -1.97
CA LEU A 42 -17.37 28.63 -1.55
C LEU A 42 -16.27 28.01 -2.41
N ILE A 43 -16.30 28.20 -3.74
CA ILE A 43 -15.22 27.76 -4.63
C ILE A 43 -13.91 28.51 -4.33
N GLY A 44 -13.97 29.80 -3.98
CA GLY A 44 -12.80 30.56 -3.53
C GLY A 44 -12.21 30.01 -2.23
N VAL A 45 -13.04 29.71 -1.23
CA VAL A 45 -12.60 29.13 0.05
C VAL A 45 -12.01 27.74 -0.16
N LEU A 46 -12.72 26.83 -0.84
CA LEU A 46 -12.23 25.48 -1.13
C LEU A 46 -10.94 25.51 -1.96
N GLY A 47 -10.84 26.41 -2.94
CA GLY A 47 -9.62 26.63 -3.72
C GLY A 47 -8.45 27.12 -2.87
N SER A 48 -8.68 28.02 -1.90
CA SER A 48 -7.65 28.47 -0.97
C SER A 48 -7.19 27.38 0.00
N ILE A 49 -8.11 26.53 0.48
CA ILE A 49 -7.78 25.37 1.33
C ILE A 49 -6.94 24.36 0.53
N PHE A 50 -7.34 24.06 -0.71
CA PHE A 50 -6.61 23.15 -1.60
C PHE A 50 -5.21 23.68 -1.97
N MET A 51 -5.08 25.00 -2.20
CA MET A 51 -3.75 25.60 -2.42
C MET A 51 -2.88 25.60 -1.16
N MET A 52 -3.44 25.93 0.02
CA MET A 52 -2.70 25.82 1.28
C MET A 52 -2.25 24.38 1.55
N SER A 53 -3.11 23.38 1.30
CA SER A 53 -2.75 21.96 1.41
C SER A 53 -1.55 21.61 0.53
N ARG A 54 -1.53 22.07 -0.72
CA ARG A 54 -0.39 21.86 -1.64
C ARG A 54 0.86 22.66 -1.30
N GLU A 55 0.72 23.77 -0.57
CA GLU A 55 1.84 24.58 -0.12
C GLU A 55 2.43 24.00 1.18
N SER A 56 1.61 23.44 2.08
CA SER A 56 2.07 22.67 3.24
C SER A 56 2.70 21.34 2.84
N GLU A 57 2.11 20.57 1.91
CA GLU A 57 2.70 19.33 1.36
C GLU A 57 4.14 19.59 0.88
N LYS A 58 4.36 20.69 0.13
CA LYS A 58 5.70 21.07 -0.36
C LYS A 58 6.64 21.60 0.71
N ALA A 59 6.12 22.35 1.69
CA ALA A 59 6.93 22.85 2.81
C ALA A 59 7.38 21.71 3.74
N GLU A 60 6.53 20.69 3.93
CA GLU A 60 6.87 19.47 4.66
C GLU A 60 7.85 18.60 3.86
N ALA A 61 7.66 18.45 2.54
CA ALA A 61 8.62 17.76 1.67
C ALA A 61 10.04 18.36 1.75
N HIS A 62 10.18 19.68 1.57
CA HIS A 62 11.47 20.37 1.70
C HIS A 62 12.02 20.32 3.16
N ARG A 63 11.16 20.20 4.17
CA ARG A 63 11.61 19.99 5.57
C ARG A 63 12.15 18.58 5.78
N LEU A 64 11.53 17.58 5.17
CA LEU A 64 11.86 16.16 5.31
C LEU A 64 13.07 15.77 4.44
N GLU A 65 13.18 16.32 3.22
CA GLU A 65 14.41 16.30 2.40
C GLU A 65 15.61 16.82 3.21
N LYS A 66 15.44 17.93 3.94
CA LYS A 66 16.48 18.51 4.79
C LYS A 66 16.78 17.69 6.06
N LEU A 67 15.84 16.88 6.55
CA LEU A 67 16.05 15.96 7.67
C LEU A 67 16.81 14.71 7.21
N ALA A 68 16.33 14.06 6.14
CA ALA A 68 17.03 12.95 5.49
C ALA A 68 18.46 13.35 5.09
N GLY A 69 18.64 14.51 4.45
CA GLY A 69 19.95 15.09 4.13
C GLY A 69 20.81 15.50 5.34
N SER A 70 20.32 15.35 6.57
CA SER A 70 21.10 15.50 7.81
C SER A 70 21.41 14.17 8.50
N GLU A 71 20.63 13.11 8.23
CA GLU A 71 20.97 11.72 8.55
C GLU A 71 21.85 11.05 7.49
N GLN A 72 22.02 11.69 6.32
CA GLN A 72 22.82 11.26 5.15
C GLN A 72 24.35 11.24 5.41
N LYS A 73 24.77 10.53 6.46
CA LYS A 73 26.16 10.19 6.78
C LYS A 73 26.39 8.70 7.06
N GLY A 74 25.33 7.89 7.04
CA GLY A 74 25.45 6.44 6.90
C GLY A 74 25.94 6.07 5.49
N ILE A 75 27.07 5.35 5.42
CA ILE A 75 27.58 4.64 4.24
C ILE A 75 27.77 5.51 2.96
N GLU A 76 28.82 6.35 2.94
CA GLU A 76 29.31 7.01 1.71
C GLU A 76 30.21 6.10 0.82
N ASP A 77 30.58 4.88 1.26
CA ASP A 77 31.48 3.99 0.50
C ASP A 77 31.09 2.50 0.56
N TYR A 78 30.44 2.04 -0.51
CA TYR A 78 30.07 0.64 -0.73
C TYR A 78 31.26 -0.26 -1.11
N GLU A 79 32.31 0.30 -1.75
CA GLU A 79 33.50 -0.47 -2.12
C GLU A 79 34.38 -0.74 -0.88
N ALA A 80 34.45 0.17 0.09
CA ALA A 80 35.12 -0.06 1.37
C ALA A 80 34.48 -1.20 2.20
N VAL A 81 33.14 -1.26 2.23
CA VAL A 81 32.40 -2.36 2.91
C VAL A 81 32.70 -3.70 2.24
N LYS A 82 32.70 -3.72 0.91
CA LYS A 82 32.99 -4.87 0.06
C LYS A 82 34.47 -5.32 0.14
N GLU A 83 35.40 -4.38 0.28
CA GLU A 83 36.81 -4.70 0.52
C GLU A 83 37.01 -5.32 1.92
N HIS A 84 36.38 -4.76 2.96
CA HIS A 84 36.42 -5.31 4.32
C HIS A 84 35.81 -6.73 4.39
N ALA A 85 34.66 -6.96 3.74
CA ALA A 85 34.06 -8.29 3.64
C ALA A 85 35.02 -9.29 2.99
N SER A 86 35.66 -8.92 1.86
CA SER A 86 36.64 -9.80 1.21
C SER A 86 37.97 -9.89 1.96
N GLN A 87 38.26 -9.03 2.94
CA GLN A 87 39.41 -9.21 3.84
C GLN A 87 39.10 -10.28 4.90
N LEU A 88 37.90 -10.27 5.50
CA LEU A 88 37.46 -11.28 6.47
C LEU A 88 37.46 -12.71 5.89
N GLU A 89 36.98 -12.88 4.65
CA GLU A 89 37.05 -14.16 3.91
C GLU A 89 38.48 -14.72 3.75
N LYS A 90 39.51 -13.86 3.85
CA LYS A 90 40.92 -14.24 3.73
C LYS A 90 41.59 -14.51 5.08
N GLU A 91 41.01 -14.06 6.20
CA GLU A 91 41.51 -14.36 7.55
C GLU A 91 40.90 -15.65 8.11
N ASP A 92 39.59 -15.88 7.92
CA ASP A 92 38.94 -17.15 8.34
C ASP A 92 39.41 -18.37 7.52
N GLY A 93 39.98 -18.16 6.33
CA GLY A 93 40.61 -19.20 5.52
C GLY A 93 41.95 -19.73 6.05
N ALA A 94 42.42 -19.28 7.23
CA ALA A 94 43.75 -19.55 7.77
C ALA A 94 43.79 -20.41 9.05
N ALA A 95 42.76 -21.24 9.31
CA ALA A 95 42.72 -22.16 10.46
C ALA A 95 42.34 -23.61 10.09
N ASP A 96 43.24 -24.55 10.42
CA ASP A 96 43.10 -26.03 10.43
C ASP A 96 42.75 -26.72 9.09
N ASP A 97 43.64 -27.49 8.45
CA ASP A 97 44.18 -28.78 8.94
C ASP A 97 45.66 -28.99 8.51
N SER A 98 46.40 -29.86 9.21
CA SER A 98 47.82 -30.15 8.94
C SER A 98 48.27 -31.60 9.17
N SER A 99 47.88 -32.56 8.31
CA SER A 99 48.67 -33.80 8.04
C SER A 99 48.15 -34.56 6.79
N LYS A 100 48.91 -35.32 5.98
CA LYS A 100 50.36 -35.65 5.93
C LYS A 100 50.74 -36.26 4.55
N SER A 101 52.04 -36.25 4.21
CA SER A 101 52.70 -37.09 3.17
C SER A 101 52.35 -36.76 1.70
N SER A 102 53.31 -36.31 0.88
CA SER A 102 54.29 -37.10 0.09
C SER A 102 53.65 -38.00 -0.99
N ASP A 103 54.09 -38.01 -2.24
CA ASP A 103 55.48 -37.83 -2.71
C ASP A 103 55.60 -37.05 -4.04
N SER A 104 56.84 -36.81 -4.49
CA SER A 104 57.20 -35.98 -5.66
C SER A 104 57.57 -36.76 -6.93
N VAL A 105 57.29 -36.20 -8.12
CA VAL A 105 58.10 -36.34 -9.36
C VAL A 105 57.70 -35.31 -10.42
N ASP A 106 58.69 -34.79 -11.16
CA ASP A 106 58.52 -33.92 -12.34
C ASP A 106 58.13 -34.68 -13.62
N ALA A 107 57.38 -34.03 -14.52
CA ALA A 107 57.53 -34.17 -15.97
C ALA A 107 56.95 -32.95 -16.73
N LYS A 108 57.61 -32.54 -17.82
CA LYS A 108 57.06 -31.60 -18.83
C LYS A 108 56.55 -32.37 -20.05
N SER A 109 55.51 -31.88 -20.72
CA SER A 109 55.45 -31.88 -22.19
C SER A 109 54.37 -30.96 -22.75
N ASP A 110 54.75 -30.28 -23.82
CA ASP A 110 54.09 -29.18 -24.50
C ASP A 110 52.83 -29.52 -25.32
N ALA A 111 52.01 -28.49 -25.54
CA ALA A 111 51.39 -28.08 -26.83
C ALA A 111 50.48 -29.02 -27.67
N ASP A 112 49.19 -28.62 -27.68
CA ASP A 112 48.45 -28.15 -28.88
C ASP A 112 47.78 -29.14 -29.89
N SER A 113 46.82 -28.59 -30.65
CA SER A 113 46.11 -29.11 -31.83
C SER A 113 45.05 -30.22 -31.65
N ALA A 114 43.83 -29.76 -31.37
CA ALA A 114 42.69 -29.70 -32.32
C ALA A 114 42.04 -30.96 -32.96
N ASP A 115 40.74 -30.76 -33.21
CA ASP A 115 39.84 -31.40 -34.20
C ASP A 115 39.35 -32.85 -33.98
N SER A 116 38.04 -32.97 -33.73
CA SER A 116 37.18 -33.78 -34.59
C SER A 116 35.73 -33.31 -34.50
N SER A 117 35.12 -33.04 -35.65
CA SER A 117 33.67 -32.86 -35.80
C SER A 117 32.94 -34.20 -35.81
N ASP A 118 31.66 -34.24 -35.40
CA ASP A 118 30.67 -34.98 -36.20
C ASP A 118 29.24 -34.41 -36.09
N LYS A 119 28.32 -34.81 -36.98
CA LYS A 119 27.12 -34.01 -37.31
C LYS A 119 25.92 -34.82 -37.84
N ALA A 120 24.69 -34.48 -37.36
CA ALA A 120 23.37 -34.94 -37.86
C ALA A 120 23.09 -36.47 -37.70
N ASP A 121 21.94 -37.09 -38.02
CA ASP A 121 20.60 -36.72 -38.55
C ASP A 121 19.60 -37.85 -38.13
N ASP A 122 18.27 -37.96 -38.34
CA ASP A 122 17.17 -37.22 -39.02
C ASP A 122 15.80 -37.74 -38.44
N LYS A 123 14.69 -37.00 -38.66
CA LYS A 123 13.24 -37.34 -38.50
C LYS A 123 12.62 -37.51 -37.09
N LYS A 124 11.36 -37.14 -36.78
CA LYS A 124 10.12 -36.62 -37.48
C LYS A 124 8.96 -37.63 -37.66
N ALA A 125 7.72 -37.09 -37.56
CA ALA A 125 6.39 -37.65 -37.90
C ALA A 125 5.78 -38.61 -36.84
N ASN A 126 4.46 -38.70 -36.61
CA ASN A 126 3.24 -38.04 -37.14
C ASN A 126 2.15 -38.13 -36.02
N ALA A 127 0.92 -37.58 -36.01
CA ALA A 127 0.17 -36.49 -36.67
C ALA A 127 -1.33 -36.90 -36.71
N ALA A 128 -2.25 -36.01 -36.28
CA ALA A 128 -3.73 -36.14 -36.35
C ALA A 128 -4.37 -37.32 -35.55
N THR A 129 -5.68 -37.44 -35.33
CA THR A 129 -6.93 -36.73 -35.76
C THR A 129 -7.94 -36.89 -34.60
N ASP A 130 -8.64 -35.86 -34.09
CA ASP A 130 -9.88 -35.22 -34.59
C ASP A 130 -11.17 -36.06 -34.48
N SER A 131 -12.17 -35.56 -33.73
CA SER A 131 -13.64 -35.75 -33.92
C SER A 131 -14.45 -35.12 -32.78
N ASP A 132 -15.47 -34.32 -33.11
CA ASP A 132 -16.58 -33.96 -32.20
C ASP A 132 -17.44 -35.19 -31.83
N THR A 133 -18.12 -35.18 -30.67
CA THR A 133 -19.58 -34.90 -30.60
C THR A 133 -20.16 -34.90 -29.18
N THR A 134 -21.30 -34.21 -29.04
CA THR A 134 -22.13 -34.02 -27.84
C THR A 134 -22.99 -35.22 -27.48
N GLU A 135 -23.30 -35.43 -26.19
CA GLU A 135 -24.66 -35.19 -25.64
C GLU A 135 -24.70 -35.33 -24.10
N SER A 136 -25.78 -34.82 -23.48
CA SER A 136 -25.98 -34.81 -22.03
C SER A 136 -26.68 -36.07 -21.52
N ALA A 137 -26.32 -36.52 -20.31
CA ALA A 137 -27.18 -37.34 -19.47
C ALA A 137 -27.07 -36.89 -18.01
N ASP A 138 -28.21 -36.47 -17.43
CA ASP A 138 -28.36 -36.19 -16.00
C ASP A 138 -28.44 -37.52 -15.22
N SER A 139 -27.75 -37.60 -14.08
CA SER A 139 -27.90 -38.66 -13.08
C SER A 139 -27.30 -38.22 -11.76
N THR A 140 -28.18 -37.80 -10.85
CA THR A 140 -27.86 -37.62 -9.42
C THR A 140 -27.43 -38.94 -8.79
N ASP A 141 -26.31 -38.94 -8.08
CA ASP A 141 -26.10 -39.84 -6.93
C ASP A 141 -25.49 -39.04 -5.78
N SER A 142 -25.80 -39.43 -4.54
CA SER A 142 -25.47 -38.69 -3.33
C SER A 142 -24.48 -39.47 -2.48
N THR A 143 -23.19 -39.30 -2.75
CA THR A 143 -22.13 -39.72 -1.82
C THR A 143 -21.91 -38.65 -0.77
N ASP A 144 -22.39 -38.97 0.44
CA ASP A 144 -22.16 -38.29 1.71
C ASP A 144 -20.66 -38.31 2.07
N GLU A 145 -19.88 -37.38 1.51
CA GLU A 145 -18.53 -37.10 2.02
C GLU A 145 -18.65 -36.20 3.25
N THR A 146 -18.51 -36.85 4.42
CA THR A 146 -18.42 -36.21 5.73
C THR A 146 -17.38 -35.09 5.69
N ALA A 147 -17.84 -33.83 5.61
CA ALA A 147 -16.97 -32.69 5.76
C ALA A 147 -16.30 -32.79 7.15
N ALA A 148 -15.00 -33.08 7.15
CA ALA A 148 -14.23 -33.13 8.37
C ALA A 148 -14.19 -31.70 8.92
N ASP A 149 -14.89 -31.48 10.03
CA ASP A 149 -14.85 -30.25 10.81
C ASP A 149 -13.46 -30.11 11.45
N THR A 150 -12.49 -29.72 10.62
CA THR A 150 -11.26 -29.07 11.07
C THR A 150 -11.67 -27.73 11.62
N ALA A 151 -12.17 -27.74 12.85
CA ALA A 151 -12.52 -26.55 13.59
C ALA A 151 -11.28 -25.65 13.62
N ASP A 152 -11.32 -24.56 12.86
CA ASP A 152 -10.26 -23.56 12.82
C ASP A 152 -10.09 -23.01 14.24
N THR A 153 -9.03 -23.46 14.91
CA THR A 153 -8.52 -22.82 16.10
C THR A 153 -7.87 -21.51 15.65
N LYS A 154 -8.71 -20.51 15.33
CA LYS A 154 -8.29 -19.18 14.89
C LYS A 154 -7.17 -18.71 15.81
N LYS A 155 -6.01 -18.40 15.22
CA LYS A 155 -4.80 -18.01 15.94
C LYS A 155 -5.13 -16.86 16.88
N GLU A 156 -4.78 -17.00 18.16
CA GLU A 156 -4.95 -15.94 19.14
C GLU A 156 -3.98 -14.79 18.78
N ILE A 157 -4.53 -13.68 18.29
CA ILE A 157 -3.78 -12.50 17.88
C ILE A 157 -3.41 -11.65 19.11
N SER A 158 -2.17 -11.17 19.18
CA SER A 158 -1.67 -10.32 20.27
C SER A 158 -2.03 -8.84 20.11
N GLY A 159 -2.43 -8.45 18.90
CA GLY A 159 -2.65 -7.06 18.53
C GLY A 159 -2.60 -6.80 17.03
N ILE A 160 -2.25 -5.56 16.70
CA ILE A 160 -2.11 -5.01 15.36
C ILE A 160 -0.74 -4.35 15.26
N VAL A 161 -0.01 -4.55 14.16
CA VAL A 161 1.29 -3.91 13.93
C VAL A 161 1.23 -2.97 12.74
N CYS A 162 1.54 -1.70 12.99
CA CYS A 162 1.55 -0.65 11.99
C CYS A 162 2.97 -0.53 11.39
N TRP A 163 3.12 -0.95 10.14
CA TRP A 163 4.36 -0.83 9.35
C TRP A 163 4.23 0.29 8.31
N GLY A 164 5.34 0.87 7.89
CA GLY A 164 5.38 1.86 6.79
C GLY A 164 6.00 3.18 7.18
N ASP A 165 5.45 4.26 6.63
CA ASP A 165 5.91 5.63 6.82
C ASP A 165 5.33 6.25 8.12
N ASP A 166 6.13 6.98 8.91
CA ASP A 166 5.57 7.85 9.96
C ASP A 166 5.03 9.16 9.36
N LEU A 167 3.74 9.39 9.59
CA LEU A 167 2.97 10.48 9.00
C LEU A 167 2.80 11.69 9.93
N ILE A 168 3.06 11.56 11.24
CA ILE A 168 3.01 12.69 12.20
C ILE A 168 4.09 12.55 13.28
N ASN A 169 4.95 13.55 13.41
CA ASN A 169 6.26 13.39 14.04
C ASN A 169 6.45 14.28 15.28
N GLY A 170 7.30 13.84 16.22
CA GLY A 170 7.64 14.56 17.47
C GLY A 170 6.67 14.29 18.62
N GLU A 171 6.69 15.12 19.68
CA GLU A 171 5.92 14.88 20.92
C GLU A 171 4.41 14.64 20.67
N GLU A 172 3.84 15.24 19.63
CA GLU A 172 2.43 15.08 19.25
C GLU A 172 2.08 13.66 18.76
N SER A 173 3.02 12.89 18.20
CA SER A 173 2.76 11.55 17.68
C SER A 173 2.29 10.58 18.78
N ASN A 174 2.81 10.74 20.00
CA ASN A 174 2.43 9.96 21.19
C ASN A 174 0.95 10.10 21.58
N THR A 175 0.24 11.12 21.07
CA THR A 175 -1.19 11.38 21.37
C THR A 175 -2.06 11.36 20.11
N TYR A 176 -1.51 11.75 18.97
CA TYR A 176 -2.26 12.02 17.74
C TYR A 176 -1.78 11.23 16.51
N SER A 177 -0.86 10.27 16.65
CA SER A 177 -0.61 9.29 15.57
C SER A 177 -1.79 8.32 15.43
N TYR A 178 -2.02 7.80 14.23
CA TYR A 178 -3.07 6.83 13.97
C TYR A 178 -2.87 5.56 14.80
N MET A 179 -1.63 5.20 15.15
CA MET A 179 -1.31 4.11 16.07
C MET A 179 -1.81 4.38 17.49
N ALA A 180 -1.52 5.58 18.04
CA ALA A 180 -1.97 5.98 19.37
C ALA A 180 -3.50 6.13 19.45
N VAL A 181 -4.11 6.69 18.40
CA VAL A 181 -5.58 6.80 18.30
C VAL A 181 -6.22 5.41 18.12
N LEU A 182 -5.66 4.52 17.32
CA LEU A 182 -6.16 3.16 17.14
C LEU A 182 -6.12 2.36 18.45
N GLN A 183 -5.02 2.44 19.21
CA GLN A 183 -4.92 1.79 20.52
C GLN A 183 -6.01 2.27 21.49
N LYS A 184 -6.31 3.58 21.47
CA LYS A 184 -7.41 4.18 22.23
C LYS A 184 -8.77 3.67 21.74
N LEU A 185 -9.03 3.70 20.44
CA LEU A 185 -10.31 3.28 19.85
C LEU A 185 -10.58 1.79 20.10
N LEU A 186 -9.58 0.91 19.98
CA LEU A 186 -9.67 -0.51 20.34
C LEU A 186 -10.09 -0.67 21.81
N THR A 187 -9.42 0.03 22.72
CA THR A 187 -9.74 0.01 24.16
C THR A 187 -11.16 0.50 24.44
N GLU A 188 -11.58 1.60 23.81
CA GLU A 188 -12.92 2.18 23.97
C GLU A 188 -14.05 1.31 23.38
N ASN A 189 -13.75 0.45 22.39
CA ASN A 189 -14.73 -0.42 21.71
C ASN A 189 -14.74 -1.89 22.20
N GLY A 190 -13.96 -2.23 23.24
CA GLY A 190 -13.99 -3.54 23.91
C GLY A 190 -12.83 -4.49 23.57
N TYR A 191 -11.87 -4.05 22.76
CA TYR A 191 -10.70 -4.81 22.32
C TYR A 191 -9.48 -4.58 23.22
N SER A 192 -9.67 -4.47 24.54
CA SER A 192 -8.62 -4.07 25.50
C SER A 192 -7.50 -5.11 25.72
N ASN A 193 -7.59 -6.27 25.07
CA ASN A 193 -6.52 -7.27 24.97
C ASN A 193 -5.57 -7.02 23.78
N LEU A 194 -6.02 -6.28 22.75
CA LEU A 194 -5.25 -6.04 21.54
C LEU A 194 -4.31 -4.84 21.73
N THR A 195 -3.02 -5.09 21.52
CA THR A 195 -2.00 -4.04 21.50
C THR A 195 -1.84 -3.43 20.11
N VAL A 196 -1.31 -2.21 20.02
CA VAL A 196 -0.86 -1.62 18.75
C VAL A 196 0.64 -1.42 18.79
N ILE A 197 1.37 -2.20 18.01
CA ILE A 197 2.82 -2.13 17.88
C ILE A 197 3.18 -1.14 16.77
N ASN A 198 4.09 -0.20 17.07
CA ASN A 198 4.63 0.70 16.07
C ASN A 198 5.90 0.11 15.43
N LYS A 199 5.87 -0.05 14.10
CA LYS A 199 7.02 -0.38 13.24
C LYS A 199 7.12 0.56 12.03
N THR A 200 6.58 1.78 12.12
CA THR A 200 6.77 2.82 11.09
C THR A 200 8.14 3.49 11.20
N LEU A 201 8.70 3.97 10.10
CA LEU A 201 9.92 4.80 10.10
C LEU A 201 9.66 6.21 9.57
N GLN A 202 10.28 7.20 10.21
CA GLN A 202 10.40 8.55 9.66
C GLN A 202 11.45 8.57 8.53
N GLY A 203 11.13 9.17 7.39
CA GLY A 203 12.07 9.46 6.29
C GLY A 203 12.61 8.26 5.49
N GLY A 204 12.49 7.04 6.01
CA GLY A 204 12.91 5.82 5.33
C GLY A 204 11.95 5.45 4.19
N GLY A 205 12.48 5.27 2.98
CA GLY A 205 11.72 4.75 1.86
C GLY A 205 11.37 3.27 2.01
N THR A 206 10.53 2.75 1.11
CA THR A 206 10.07 1.35 1.06
C THR A 206 11.19 0.32 1.14
N LEU A 207 12.36 0.59 0.55
CA LEU A 207 13.53 -0.28 0.59
C LEU A 207 14.07 -0.45 2.03
N SER A 208 14.01 0.61 2.84
CA SER A 208 14.36 0.55 4.28
C SER A 208 13.31 -0.22 5.08
N MET A 209 12.02 -0.11 4.72
CA MET A 209 10.94 -0.94 5.29
C MET A 209 11.17 -2.43 5.00
N MET A 210 11.51 -2.79 3.76
CA MET A 210 11.83 -4.17 3.38
C MET A 210 13.02 -4.72 4.18
N LYS A 211 14.10 -3.94 4.33
CA LYS A 211 15.25 -4.35 5.15
C LYS A 211 14.85 -4.57 6.62
N MET A 212 14.05 -3.66 7.19
CA MET A 212 13.59 -3.74 8.58
C MET A 212 12.64 -4.92 8.83
N ALA A 213 11.82 -5.30 7.84
CA ALA A 213 10.97 -6.49 7.91
C ALA A 213 11.75 -7.81 7.84
N GLY A 214 12.99 -7.79 7.32
CA GLY A 214 13.84 -8.97 7.13
C GLY A 214 13.82 -9.55 5.71
N VAL A 215 13.44 -8.75 4.70
CA VAL A 215 13.56 -9.15 3.28
C VAL A 215 15.04 -9.23 2.89
N SER A 216 15.39 -10.18 2.02
CA SER A 216 16.80 -10.44 1.65
C SER A 216 17.44 -9.28 0.88
N ASP A 217 18.75 -9.09 1.12
CA ASP A 217 19.54 -8.06 0.46
C ASP A 217 19.57 -8.24 -1.07
N ASP A 218 19.60 -9.47 -1.59
CA ASP A 218 19.49 -9.75 -3.04
C ASP A 218 18.20 -9.18 -3.65
N THR A 219 17.08 -9.29 -2.93
CA THR A 219 15.77 -8.79 -3.38
C THR A 219 15.78 -7.26 -3.42
N ILE A 220 16.26 -6.63 -2.33
CA ILE A 220 16.35 -5.18 -2.17
C ILE A 220 17.33 -4.57 -3.20
N GLN A 221 18.50 -5.19 -3.38
CA GLN A 221 19.49 -4.80 -4.39
C GLN A 221 18.96 -4.98 -5.82
N GLY A 222 18.04 -5.93 -6.03
CA GLY A 222 17.28 -6.07 -7.27
C GLY A 222 16.48 -4.81 -7.62
N TYR A 223 15.71 -4.27 -6.66
CA TYR A 223 14.99 -2.99 -6.83
C TYR A 223 15.95 -1.83 -7.07
N ILE A 224 16.96 -1.62 -6.21
CA ILE A 224 17.98 -0.56 -6.37
C ILE A 224 18.59 -0.59 -7.78
N THR A 225 18.89 -1.79 -8.31
CA THR A 225 19.44 -1.97 -9.66
C THR A 225 18.43 -1.64 -10.77
N LYS A 226 17.14 -2.00 -10.63
CA LYS A 226 16.07 -1.55 -11.55
C LYS A 226 16.01 -0.03 -11.60
N HIS A 227 16.02 0.64 -10.44
CA HIS A 227 15.85 2.10 -10.36
C HIS A 227 17.04 2.83 -11.00
N GLN A 228 18.27 2.39 -10.70
CA GLN A 228 19.49 2.91 -11.32
C GLN A 228 19.50 2.76 -12.85
N GLN A 229 18.97 1.65 -13.38
CA GLN A 229 18.82 1.44 -14.82
C GLN A 229 17.73 2.35 -15.42
N ALA A 230 16.57 2.46 -14.77
CA ALA A 230 15.46 3.31 -15.20
C ALA A 230 15.85 4.80 -15.22
N ALA A 231 16.64 5.25 -14.23
CA ALA A 231 17.18 6.61 -14.17
C ALA A 231 18.12 6.95 -15.34
N ASN A 232 18.76 5.96 -15.96
CA ASN A 232 19.67 6.15 -17.11
C ASN A 232 20.73 7.26 -16.87
N GLY A 233 21.30 7.31 -15.66
CA GLY A 233 22.29 8.31 -15.24
C GLY A 233 21.72 9.65 -14.75
N ALA A 234 20.40 9.79 -14.64
CA ALA A 234 19.80 10.87 -13.84
C ALA A 234 20.09 10.69 -12.34
N GLN A 235 20.06 11.79 -11.59
CA GLN A 235 20.12 11.74 -10.13
C GLN A 235 18.78 11.22 -9.58
N LEU A 236 18.85 10.18 -8.75
CA LEU A 236 17.71 9.64 -8.00
C LEU A 236 17.56 10.32 -6.63
N ASN A 237 16.36 10.23 -6.06
CA ASN A 237 16.13 10.55 -4.65
C ASN A 237 16.84 9.50 -3.76
N VAL A 238 17.28 9.91 -2.57
CA VAL A 238 18.00 9.01 -1.64
C VAL A 238 17.19 7.78 -1.25
N THR A 239 15.86 7.87 -1.24
CA THR A 239 14.96 6.75 -0.91
C THR A 239 14.88 5.68 -2.01
N GLU A 240 15.25 5.99 -3.26
CA GLU A 240 15.23 5.05 -4.39
C GLU A 240 16.47 4.14 -4.45
N THR A 241 17.54 4.46 -3.72
CA THR A 241 18.78 3.64 -3.69
C THR A 241 19.36 3.42 -2.30
N GLY A 242 18.91 4.17 -1.30
CA GLY A 242 19.46 4.18 0.06
C GLY A 242 18.64 3.33 1.02
N ILE A 243 19.35 2.54 1.82
CA ILE A 243 18.85 1.93 3.04
C ILE A 243 19.37 2.79 4.19
N ARG A 244 18.49 3.31 5.06
CA ARG A 244 18.95 4.06 6.24
C ARG A 244 19.54 3.09 7.28
N ASP A 245 20.43 3.59 8.13
CA ASP A 245 20.96 2.80 9.25
C ASP A 245 19.82 2.37 10.20
N LEU A 246 19.68 1.07 10.42
CA LEU A 246 18.65 0.47 11.30
C LEU A 246 19.27 0.00 12.62
N THR A 247 18.55 0.17 13.72
CA THR A 247 18.93 -0.34 15.04
C THR A 247 18.44 -1.76 15.29
N GLU A 248 19.08 -2.46 16.23
CA GLU A 248 18.66 -3.80 16.69
C GLU A 248 17.20 -3.81 17.17
N GLU A 249 16.76 -2.76 17.89
CA GLU A 249 15.39 -2.62 18.39
C GLU A 249 14.35 -2.49 17.27
N GLU A 250 14.66 -1.73 16.21
CA GLU A 250 13.79 -1.58 15.05
C GLU A 250 13.64 -2.90 14.28
N THR A 251 14.77 -3.59 14.02
CA THR A 251 14.80 -4.88 13.32
C THR A 251 14.26 -6.07 14.14
N THR A 252 14.09 -5.93 15.45
CA THR A 252 13.57 -7.00 16.32
C THR A 252 12.10 -7.31 16.00
N ARG A 253 11.82 -8.49 15.43
CA ARG A 253 10.46 -8.95 15.09
C ARG A 253 9.68 -9.42 16.32
N ASN A 254 9.05 -8.47 17.02
CA ASN A 254 8.17 -8.67 18.17
C ASN A 254 6.67 -8.65 17.81
N ASP A 255 6.35 -8.91 16.55
CA ASP A 255 5.07 -8.57 15.90
C ASP A 255 4.45 -9.70 15.06
N LEU A 256 5.04 -10.90 15.07
CA LEU A 256 4.65 -12.05 14.21
C LEU A 256 3.34 -12.76 14.62
N ASP A 257 2.70 -12.28 15.69
CA ASP A 257 1.38 -12.66 16.19
C ASP A 257 0.37 -11.48 16.19
N CYS A 258 0.77 -10.32 15.64
CA CYS A 258 -0.11 -9.20 15.33
C CYS A 258 -0.62 -9.26 13.88
N ILE A 259 -1.76 -8.62 13.62
CA ILE A 259 -2.26 -8.35 12.26
C ILE A 259 -1.47 -7.18 11.65
N PRO A 260 -0.80 -7.34 10.49
CA PRO A 260 -0.08 -6.24 9.85
C PRO A 260 -1.02 -5.25 9.14
N VAL A 261 -0.74 -3.96 9.36
CA VAL A 261 -1.37 -2.83 8.65
C VAL A 261 -0.27 -2.01 8.00
N ILE A 262 -0.23 -1.99 6.66
CA ILE A 262 0.88 -1.42 5.88
C ILE A 262 0.52 -0.02 5.35
N PHE A 263 1.17 1.01 5.89
CA PHE A 263 1.08 2.43 5.49
C PHE A 263 2.32 2.84 4.69
N MET A 264 2.56 2.23 3.54
CA MET A 264 3.85 2.38 2.83
C MET A 264 3.68 3.00 1.43
N GLY A 265 4.48 4.03 1.15
CA GLY A 265 4.62 4.69 -0.16
C GLY A 265 4.89 6.21 -0.11
N TYR A 266 4.79 6.84 1.07
CA TYR A 266 4.83 8.29 1.27
C TYR A 266 6.19 8.91 0.95
N TYR A 267 7.29 8.28 1.40
CA TYR A 267 8.66 8.78 1.26
C TYR A 267 9.39 8.34 -0.04
N GLY A 268 8.78 7.50 -0.88
CA GLY A 268 9.41 6.92 -2.08
C GLY A 268 10.13 5.60 -1.82
N GLY A 269 11.00 5.19 -2.76
CA GLY A 269 11.69 3.89 -2.81
C GLY A 269 11.09 2.85 -3.77
N TRP A 270 10.10 3.26 -4.55
CA TRP A 270 9.29 2.41 -5.44
C TRP A 270 9.23 2.95 -6.88
N ASN A 271 10.22 3.77 -7.26
CA ASN A 271 10.47 4.23 -8.63
C ASN A 271 9.26 4.88 -9.33
N HIS A 272 8.31 5.41 -8.55
CA HIS A 272 7.04 5.97 -8.96
C HIS A 272 6.09 4.99 -9.72
N ASP A 273 6.28 3.67 -9.59
CA ASP A 273 5.37 2.64 -10.14
C ASP A 273 4.50 1.97 -9.04
N PRO A 274 3.18 2.22 -9.00
CA PRO A 274 2.29 1.61 -8.00
C PRO A 274 2.27 0.08 -8.01
N ALA A 275 2.63 -0.57 -9.12
CA ALA A 275 2.75 -2.02 -9.17
C ALA A 275 4.00 -2.49 -8.41
N GLU A 276 5.10 -1.75 -8.50
CA GLU A 276 6.33 -2.03 -7.76
C GLU A 276 6.15 -1.79 -6.26
N LEU A 277 5.47 -0.71 -5.87
CA LEU A 277 5.07 -0.48 -4.47
C LEU A 277 4.27 -1.67 -3.92
N ALA A 278 3.38 -2.25 -4.74
CA ALA A 278 2.60 -3.42 -4.37
C ALA A 278 3.46 -4.70 -4.23
N GLU A 279 4.47 -4.91 -5.09
CA GLU A 279 5.46 -5.99 -4.89
C GLU A 279 6.23 -5.79 -3.58
N GLN A 280 6.64 -4.56 -3.25
CA GLN A 280 7.40 -4.24 -2.04
C GLN A 280 6.55 -4.43 -0.76
N GLN A 281 5.27 -4.05 -0.80
CA GLN A 281 4.28 -4.38 0.24
C GLN A 281 4.10 -5.90 0.40
N GLU A 282 4.01 -6.64 -0.71
CA GLU A 282 3.91 -8.10 -0.73
C GLU A 282 5.15 -8.80 -0.14
N ASN A 283 6.35 -8.26 -0.39
CA ASN A 283 7.58 -8.78 0.20
C ASN A 283 7.58 -8.64 1.74
N ILE A 284 7.03 -7.55 2.30
CA ILE A 284 6.89 -7.37 3.75
C ILE A 284 5.85 -8.33 4.32
N LEU A 285 4.65 -8.42 3.71
CA LEU A 285 3.61 -9.36 4.13
C LEU A 285 4.09 -10.81 4.08
N ASN A 286 4.94 -11.17 3.12
CA ASN A 286 5.52 -12.51 3.02
C ASN A 286 6.43 -12.91 4.20
N THR A 287 6.86 -11.96 5.04
CA THR A 287 7.61 -12.24 6.29
C THR A 287 6.72 -12.68 7.46
N PHE A 288 5.40 -12.52 7.35
CA PHE A 288 4.43 -12.97 8.36
C PHE A 288 4.05 -14.44 8.14
N GLN A 289 3.63 -15.08 9.23
CA GLN A 289 3.12 -16.46 9.23
C GLN A 289 1.71 -16.54 8.65
N ASP A 290 0.86 -15.58 9.04
CA ASP A 290 -0.46 -15.36 8.47
C ASP A 290 -0.33 -14.45 7.25
N LYS A 291 -1.15 -14.71 6.23
CA LYS A 291 -1.18 -13.97 4.96
C LYS A 291 -2.61 -13.69 4.48
N GLU A 292 -3.61 -14.09 5.28
CA GLU A 292 -5.04 -13.91 5.00
C GLU A 292 -5.63 -12.79 5.89
N GLU A 293 -5.07 -12.56 7.09
CA GLU A 293 -5.39 -11.42 7.97
C GLU A 293 -4.37 -10.29 7.87
N PHE A 294 -4.62 -9.29 7.00
CA PHE A 294 -3.78 -8.08 6.85
C PHE A 294 -4.58 -6.89 6.30
N LEU A 295 -4.03 -5.68 6.39
CA LEU A 295 -4.53 -4.48 5.70
C LEU A 295 -3.43 -3.70 4.97
N VAL A 296 -3.78 -3.03 3.88
CA VAL A 296 -2.90 -2.09 3.16
C VAL A 296 -3.60 -0.74 2.99
N VAL A 297 -2.93 0.35 3.36
CA VAL A 297 -3.48 1.71 3.31
C VAL A 297 -2.66 2.55 2.35
N GLY A 298 -3.26 2.95 1.23
CA GLY A 298 -2.58 3.76 0.21
C GLY A 298 -2.50 5.22 0.61
N THR A 299 -1.29 5.66 0.99
CA THR A 299 -0.96 7.06 1.31
C THR A 299 -0.72 7.86 0.02
N ARG A 300 -1.14 9.14 -0.04
CA ARG A 300 -0.77 10.01 -1.17
C ARG A 300 0.75 10.23 -1.16
N PRO A 301 1.49 9.93 -2.24
CA PRO A 301 2.94 10.15 -2.29
C PRO A 301 3.30 11.63 -2.08
N MET A 302 4.31 11.89 -1.24
CA MET A 302 4.66 13.25 -0.81
C MET A 302 5.16 14.14 -1.95
N ASP A 303 5.89 13.55 -2.91
CA ASP A 303 6.44 14.26 -4.07
C ASP A 303 5.36 14.65 -5.11
N GLY A 304 4.17 14.06 -5.02
CA GLY A 304 3.07 14.26 -5.96
C GLY A 304 3.33 13.72 -7.37
N THR A 305 4.28 12.78 -7.55
CA THR A 305 4.60 12.16 -8.84
C THR A 305 3.47 11.28 -9.37
N VAL A 306 2.82 10.54 -8.47
CA VAL A 306 1.65 9.71 -8.75
C VAL A 306 0.41 10.30 -8.06
N THR A 307 -0.72 10.31 -8.76
CA THR A 307 -2.00 10.75 -8.21
C THR A 307 -2.64 9.68 -7.34
N SER A 308 -3.40 10.08 -6.32
CA SER A 308 -4.17 9.15 -5.48
C SER A 308 -5.04 8.21 -6.32
N ASP A 309 -5.75 8.72 -7.33
CA ASP A 309 -6.57 7.91 -8.24
C ASP A 309 -5.79 6.77 -8.95
N ALA A 310 -4.54 7.02 -9.34
CA ALA A 310 -3.71 6.04 -10.05
C ALA A 310 -3.09 5.02 -9.09
N LEU A 311 -2.71 5.46 -7.88
CA LEU A 311 -2.29 4.60 -6.79
C LEU A 311 -3.44 3.67 -6.36
N ASP A 312 -4.61 4.25 -6.08
CA ASP A 312 -5.82 3.55 -5.66
C ASP A 312 -6.27 2.52 -6.70
N GLN A 313 -6.18 2.84 -8.00
CA GLN A 313 -6.52 1.89 -9.07
C GLN A 313 -5.68 0.61 -8.98
N VAL A 314 -4.37 0.72 -8.78
CA VAL A 314 -3.46 -0.45 -8.75
C VAL A 314 -3.54 -1.17 -7.41
N LEU A 315 -3.49 -0.44 -6.30
CA LEU A 315 -3.50 -1.05 -4.97
C LEU A 315 -4.85 -1.69 -4.63
N SER A 316 -5.99 -1.12 -5.02
CA SER A 316 -7.30 -1.79 -4.85
C SER A 316 -7.45 -3.02 -5.75
N GLN A 317 -6.85 -3.04 -6.95
CA GLN A 317 -6.84 -4.21 -7.82
C GLN A 317 -5.96 -5.35 -7.26
N LYS A 318 -4.82 -5.03 -6.62
CA LYS A 318 -3.95 -6.02 -5.97
C LYS A 318 -4.52 -6.54 -4.65
N TRP A 319 -5.00 -5.64 -3.79
CA TRP A 319 -5.31 -5.93 -2.38
C TRP A 319 -6.80 -6.07 -2.08
N GLY A 320 -7.69 -5.86 -3.05
CA GLY A 320 -9.11 -6.17 -2.91
C GLY A 320 -9.77 -5.53 -1.68
N GLU A 321 -10.38 -6.36 -0.83
CA GLU A 321 -11.08 -5.90 0.37
C GLU A 321 -10.15 -5.50 1.52
N HIS A 322 -8.89 -5.94 1.52
CA HIS A 322 -7.85 -5.55 2.48
C HIS A 322 -7.37 -4.10 2.28
N TYR A 323 -7.77 -3.45 1.17
CA TYR A 323 -7.35 -2.09 0.83
C TYR A 323 -8.16 -0.98 1.50
N ILE A 324 -7.47 0.09 1.90
CA ILE A 324 -8.04 1.38 2.31
C ILE A 324 -7.38 2.50 1.49
N SER A 325 -8.18 3.26 0.73
CA SER A 325 -7.76 4.50 0.07
C SER A 325 -7.75 5.64 1.09
N LEU A 326 -6.58 6.19 1.42
CA LEU A 326 -6.50 7.35 2.33
C LEU A 326 -7.21 8.57 1.75
N ALA A 327 -7.14 8.76 0.43
CA ALA A 327 -7.79 9.86 -0.27
C ALA A 327 -9.33 9.78 -0.24
N SER A 328 -9.89 8.57 -0.08
CA SER A 328 -11.32 8.35 0.14
C SER A 328 -11.73 8.55 1.60
N VAL A 329 -10.82 8.26 2.55
CA VAL A 329 -11.03 8.44 4.01
C VAL A 329 -10.98 9.91 4.41
N THR A 330 -10.02 10.70 3.89
CA THR A 330 -9.87 12.12 4.25
C THR A 330 -9.28 12.98 3.13
N PRO A 331 -9.78 14.22 2.93
CA PRO A 331 -9.16 15.18 2.02
C PRO A 331 -7.98 15.97 2.66
N GLN A 332 -7.73 15.80 3.96
CA GLN A 332 -6.69 16.55 4.69
C GLN A 332 -5.29 15.92 4.48
N PRO A 333 -4.20 16.69 4.62
CA PRO A 333 -2.84 16.14 4.67
C PRO A 333 -2.70 15.09 5.78
N ALA A 334 -1.94 14.03 5.52
CA ALA A 334 -1.76 12.92 6.45
C ALA A 334 -1.15 13.35 7.80
N SER A 335 -0.38 14.43 7.83
CA SER A 335 0.22 15.04 9.02
C SER A 335 -0.78 15.78 9.94
N THR A 336 -2.04 15.94 9.54
CA THR A 336 -3.09 16.57 10.37
C THR A 336 -3.71 15.60 11.36
N LYS A 337 -4.09 16.10 12.54
CA LYS A 337 -4.70 15.28 13.61
C LYS A 337 -6.06 14.73 13.17
N GLU A 338 -6.77 15.51 12.36
CA GLU A 338 -8.02 15.15 11.71
C GLU A 338 -7.84 13.98 10.72
N ALA A 339 -6.75 13.94 9.95
CA ALA A 339 -6.42 12.79 9.11
C ALA A 339 -6.04 11.57 9.94
N GLN A 340 -5.22 11.74 10.98
CA GLN A 340 -4.77 10.65 11.85
C GLN A 340 -5.94 9.99 12.60
N GLN A 341 -6.91 10.78 13.07
CA GLN A 341 -8.17 10.26 13.63
C GLN A 341 -8.95 9.45 12.59
N ALA A 342 -9.17 10.01 11.39
CA ALA A 342 -9.91 9.32 10.32
C ALA A 342 -9.20 8.03 9.83
N MET A 343 -7.86 8.00 9.82
CA MET A 343 -7.07 6.80 9.54
C MET A 343 -7.31 5.71 10.58
N ALA A 344 -7.22 6.05 11.87
CA ALA A 344 -7.46 5.09 12.96
C ALA A 344 -8.91 4.55 12.97
N GLU A 345 -9.90 5.40 12.68
CA GLU A 345 -11.30 5.02 12.53
C GLU A 345 -11.51 4.08 11.34
N ALA A 346 -10.91 4.36 10.18
CA ALA A 346 -11.01 3.52 8.99
C ALA A 346 -10.32 2.16 9.16
N ILE A 347 -9.19 2.08 9.87
CA ILE A 347 -8.54 0.81 10.23
C ILE A 347 -9.49 0.00 11.11
N LEU A 348 -10.00 0.57 12.22
CA LEU A 348 -10.88 -0.15 13.14
C LEU A 348 -12.14 -0.66 12.43
N GLN A 349 -12.79 0.20 11.64
CA GLN A 349 -13.98 -0.19 10.86
C GLN A 349 -13.66 -1.38 9.94
N LYS A 350 -12.54 -1.35 9.22
CA LYS A 350 -12.17 -2.43 8.30
C LYS A 350 -11.84 -3.74 9.04
N LEU A 351 -11.16 -3.67 10.18
CA LEU A 351 -10.88 -4.84 11.04
C LEU A 351 -12.18 -5.47 11.59
N GLU A 352 -13.20 -4.66 11.90
CA GLU A 352 -14.55 -5.13 12.26
C GLU A 352 -15.29 -5.71 11.04
N GLU A 353 -15.25 -5.06 9.88
CA GLU A 353 -15.90 -5.51 8.63
C GLU A 353 -15.40 -6.87 8.14
N LEU A 354 -14.08 -7.11 8.21
CA LEU A 354 -13.45 -8.37 7.81
C LEU A 354 -13.48 -9.46 8.90
N ASN A 355 -14.05 -9.19 10.08
CA ASN A 355 -14.13 -10.11 11.24
C ASN A 355 -12.76 -10.59 11.75
N TYR A 356 -11.71 -9.81 11.48
CA TYR A 356 -10.34 -10.08 11.93
C TYR A 356 -10.22 -9.97 13.45
N ILE A 357 -10.82 -8.94 14.05
CA ILE A 357 -10.78 -8.72 15.51
C ILE A 357 -12.10 -9.14 16.18
N SER A 358 -12.00 -9.85 17.30
CA SER A 358 -13.15 -10.28 18.13
C SER A 358 -13.15 -9.60 19.51
N LYS A 359 -14.34 -9.31 20.04
CA LYS A 359 -14.53 -8.74 21.38
C LYS A 359 -14.53 -9.87 22.42
N ASN A 360 -14.05 -9.56 23.63
CA ASN A 360 -14.02 -10.47 24.78
C ASN A 360 -15.39 -10.59 25.47
#